data_AF-A0A7J9QZG3-F1
#
_entry.id   AF-A0A7J9QZG3-F1
#
_cell.length_a   1.000
_cell.length_b   1.000
_cell.length_c   1.000
_cell.angle_alpha   90.00
_cell.angle_beta   90.00
_cell.angle_gamma   90.00
#
_symmetry.space_group_name_H-M   'P 1'
#
loop_
_entity.id
_entity.type
_entity.pdbx_description
1 polymer ?
#
loop_
_entity_poly.entity_id
_entity_poly.type
_entity_poly.pdbx_seq_one_letter_code
_entity_poly.pdbx_strand_id
1 'polypeptide(L)' 'MNGVSLLKCICDDTRFEILELLQKNKELCVNDFVEKLEKDQPLVSHHLKTL' A
#
# COMPACT_ATOMS: atom_id res chain seq x y z
N MET A 1 -2.40 -14.39 -8.57
CA MET A 1 -3.77 -13.96 -8.19
C MET A 1 -4.68 -14.02 -9.42
N ASN A 2 -5.94 -14.40 -9.25
CA ASN A 2 -6.97 -14.18 -10.27
C ASN A 2 -7.58 -12.76 -10.11
N GLY A 3 -8.39 -12.31 -11.08
CA GLY A 3 -8.97 -10.96 -11.06
C GLY A 3 -9.75 -10.64 -9.78
N VAL A 4 -10.55 -11.59 -9.28
CA VAL A 4 -11.32 -11.42 -8.04
C VAL A 4 -10.40 -11.23 -6.83
N SER A 5 -9.34 -12.04 -6.72
CA SER A 5 -8.37 -11.88 -5.64
C SER A 5 -7.64 -10.54 -5.74
N LEU A 6 -7.33 -10.04 -6.95
CA LEU A 6 -6.70 -8.74 -7.15
C LEU A 6 -7.58 -7.62 -6.62
N LEU A 7 -8.85 -7.63 -7.02
CA LEU A 7 -9.84 -6.66 -6.56
C LEU A 7 -9.99 -6.70 -5.03
N LYS A 8 -10.00 -7.90 -4.42
CA LYS A 8 -10.01 -8.06 -2.96
C LYS A 8 -8.74 -7.56 -2.27
N CYS A 9 -7.60 -7.57 -2.96
CA CYS A 9 -6.34 -7.06 -2.40
C CYS A 9 -6.33 -5.53 -2.43
N ILE A 10 -6.67 -4.94 -3.56
CA ILE A 10 -6.57 -3.48 -3.73
C ILE A 10 -7.76 -2.72 -3.12
N CYS A 11 -8.86 -3.39 -2.76
CA CYS A 11 -10.02 -2.74 -2.14
C CYS A 11 -9.87 -2.44 -0.63
N ASP A 12 -8.71 -2.75 -0.05
CA ASP A 12 -8.37 -2.38 1.31
C ASP A 12 -7.81 -0.97 1.34
N ASP A 13 -8.36 -0.12 2.21
CA ASP A 13 -8.11 1.33 2.22
C ASP A 13 -6.61 1.67 2.23
N THR A 14 -5.84 1.00 3.10
CA THR A 14 -4.39 1.27 3.22
C THR A 14 -3.64 0.87 1.96
N ARG A 15 -3.98 -0.28 1.35
CA ARG A 15 -3.36 -0.72 0.09
C ARG A 15 -3.77 0.16 -1.08
N PHE A 16 -5.00 0.63 -1.12
CA PHE A 16 -5.45 1.57 -2.14
C PHE A 16 -4.70 2.89 -2.04
N GLU A 17 -4.55 3.46 -0.83
CA GLU A 17 -3.76 4.67 -0.60
C GLU A 17 -2.28 4.49 -0.98
N ILE A 18 -1.68 3.33 -0.68
CA ILE A 18 -0.32 2.99 -1.14
C ILE A 18 -0.22 3.08 -2.68
N LEU A 19 -1.19 2.53 -3.41
CA LEU A 19 -1.21 2.58 -4.87
C LEU A 19 -1.37 4.01 -5.39
N GLU A 20 -2.22 4.84 -4.78
CA GLU A 20 -2.33 6.25 -5.14
C GLU A 20 -1.02 7.01 -4.91
N LEU A 21 -0.34 6.74 -3.80
CA LEU A 21 0.95 7.35 -3.48
C LEU A 21 2.02 6.95 -4.49
N LEU A 22 2.07 5.68 -4.90
CA LEU A 22 2.97 5.21 -5.95
C LEU A 22 2.64 5.85 -7.30
N GLN A 23 1.35 5.96 -7.66
CA GLN A 23 0.93 6.64 -8.88
C GLN A 23 1.41 8.10 -8.91
N LYS A 24 1.34 8.80 -7.78
CA LYS A 24 1.73 10.22 -7.64
C LYS A 24 3.25 10.43 -7.60
N ASN A 25 4.02 9.50 -7.02
CA ASN A 25 5.43 9.72 -6.67
C ASN A 25 6.43 8.82 -7.41
N LYS A 26 5.98 7.91 -8.30
CA LYS A 26 6.76 6.84 -8.98
C LYS A 26 7.36 5.78 -8.05
N GLU A 27 8.20 6.18 -7.10
CA GLU A 27 8.83 5.29 -6.12
C GLU A 27 8.83 5.94 -4.73
N LEU A 28 8.70 5.12 -3.70
CA LEU A 28 8.70 5.52 -2.30
C LEU A 28 9.32 4.39 -1.47
N CYS A 29 10.10 4.74 -0.45
CA CYS A 29 10.58 3.77 0.53
C CYS A 29 9.54 3.56 1.64
N VAL A 30 9.73 2.52 2.45
CA VAL A 30 8.79 2.18 3.53
C VAL A 30 8.60 3.31 4.54
N ASN A 31 9.64 4.11 4.80
CA ASN A 31 9.55 5.24 5.73
C ASN A 31 8.69 6.38 5.14
N ASP A 32 8.76 6.62 3.82
CA ASP A 32 7.88 7.61 3.18
C ASP A 32 6.41 7.24 3.32
N PHE A 33 6.08 5.95 3.24
CA PHE A 33 4.70 5.47 3.46
C PHE A 33 4.28 5.60 4.92
N VAL A 34 5.16 5.27 5.87
CA VAL A 34 4.91 5.46 7.31
C VAL A 34 4.58 6.91 7.63
N GLU A 35 5.36 7.85 7.10
CA GLU A 35 5.13 9.28 7.29
C GLU A 35 3.84 9.76 6.62
N LYS A 36 3.58 9.35 5.37
CA LYS A 36 2.41 9.82 4.61
C LYS A 36 1.08 9.20 5.04
N LEU A 37 1.09 7.95 5.51
CA LEU A 37 -0.11 7.22 5.95
C LEU A 37 -0.37 7.34 7.45
N GLU A 38 0.56 7.92 8.21
CA GLU A 38 0.50 8.06 9.67
C GLU A 38 0.25 6.70 10.38
N LYS A 39 0.87 5.63 9.86
CA LYS A 39 0.75 4.25 10.36
C LYS A 39 2.11 3.71 10.77
N ASP A 40 2.12 2.72 11.66
CA ASP A 40 3.36 2.08 12.09
C ASP A 40 3.99 1.23 10.96
N GLN A 41 5.32 1.17 10.97
CA GLN A 41 6.12 0.48 9.96
C GLN A 41 5.76 -1.02 9.79
N PRO A 42 5.48 -1.80 10.86
CA PRO A 42 5.06 -3.19 10.72
C PRO A 42 3.76 -3.35 9.92
N LEU A 43 2.76 -2.51 10.17
CA LEU A 43 1.49 -2.54 9.45
C LEU A 43 1.68 -2.18 7.97
N VAL A 44 2.38 -1.08 7.69
CA VAL A 44 2.69 -0.66 6.32
C VAL A 44 3.43 -1.76 5.56
N SER A 45 4.43 -2.39 6.20
CA SER A 45 5.18 -3.51 5.60
C SER A 45 4.31 -4.73 5.34
N HIS A 46 3.35 -5.02 6.21
CA HIS A 46 2.39 -6.11 6.01
C HIS A 46 1.53 -5.86 4.77
N HIS A 47 1.04 -4.63 4.58
CA HIS A 47 0.27 -4.25 3.40
C HIS A 47 1.11 -4.30 2.13
N LEU A 48 2.34 -3.76 2.15
CA LEU A 48 3.28 -3.80 1.02
C LEU A 48 3.67 -5.24 0.63
N LYS A 49 3.82 -6.16 1.59
CA LYS A 49 4.07 -7.57 1.32
C LYS A 49 2.90 -8.28 0.63
N THR A 50 1.69 -7.79 0.88
CA THR A 50 0.44 -8.40 0.38
C THR A 50 0.08 -7.89 -1.02
N LEU A 51 0.51 -6.66 -1.35
CA LEU A 51 0.45 -6.08 -2.69
C LEU A 51 1.41 -6.78 -3.65
#